data_AF-A0A3M2T3J2-F1
#
_entry.id   AF-A0A3M2T3J2-F1
#
_cell.length_a   1.000
_cell.length_b   1.000
_cell.length_c   1.000
_cell.angle_alpha   90.00
_cell.angle_beta   90.00
_cell.angle_gamma   90.00
#
_symmetry.space_group_name_H-M   'P 1'
#
loop_
_entity.id
_entity.type
_entity.pdbx_description
1 polymer ?
#
loop_
_entity_poly.entity_id
_entity_poly.type
_entity_poly.pdbx_seq_one_letter_code
_entity_poly.pdbx_strand_id
1 'polypeptide(L)'
;MNSPTDPATSMDQDLDAEISSIRTEIRNLQKHRRFLSTSLLSSTHIQDRLQSQHRGQNSNKDISPLVDAAGKHAATNFHRIGFSTTAFPFKDPSPNPSQGSAGNANLLGVRVDVCGRDGRYAQPYYVLLKKVAGKEKEKRVRVHRHTIPAFISLDKLERVYLPCPGLSMDTAEDGDGDDAAMMKPWKEKGRRRKQDLRGFVREVRRELVAWQMRRDALDFLKERLGLEGSVGDTTVQQGEGRLADSLGIASLSSTALDARYFRLQWEDGRLGLLRVSNAGTVDRAVVMGDAGRNKGLELALTGGDGRVESLLDRLTEWSSRRGT
;
A
#
# COMPACT_ATOMS: atom_id res chain seq x y z
N MET A 1 48.78 -4.77 17.17
CA MET A 1 49.28 -3.56 16.49
C MET A 1 48.07 -2.67 16.23
N ASN A 2 47.78 -1.73 17.13
CA ASN A 2 46.74 -0.72 16.92
C ASN A 2 47.46 0.52 16.38
N SER A 3 47.18 0.87 15.12
CA SER A 3 47.69 2.10 14.52
C SER A 3 47.10 3.30 15.27
N PRO A 4 47.88 4.34 15.57
CA PRO A 4 47.36 5.56 16.19
C PRO A 4 46.49 6.29 15.15
N THR A 5 45.22 6.53 15.48
CA THR A 5 44.31 7.33 14.66
C THR A 5 44.85 8.74 14.58
N ASP A 6 45.21 9.20 13.38
CA ASP A 6 45.72 10.55 13.16
C ASP A 6 44.67 11.60 13.60
N PRO A 7 45.02 12.58 14.44
CA PRO A 7 44.09 13.56 14.99
C PRO A 7 43.47 14.47 13.91
N ALA A 8 44.10 14.62 12.75
CA ALA A 8 43.56 15.35 11.61
C ALA A 8 42.32 14.66 11.03
N THR A 9 42.35 13.33 10.91
CA THR A 9 41.22 12.54 10.39
C THR A 9 40.00 12.55 11.32
N SER A 10 40.18 12.71 12.64
CA SER A 10 39.04 12.81 13.56
C SER A 10 38.38 14.19 13.46
N MET A 11 39.18 15.26 13.33
CA MET A 11 38.64 16.62 13.12
C MET A 11 37.85 16.73 11.81
N ASP A 12 38.33 16.11 10.73
CA ASP A 12 37.60 16.09 9.45
C ASP A 12 36.26 15.33 9.55
N GLN A 13 36.24 14.20 10.28
CA GLN A 13 35.00 13.44 10.52
C GLN A 13 34.00 14.20 11.40
N ASP A 14 34.49 14.92 12.41
CA ASP A 14 33.67 15.75 13.29
C ASP A 14 33.06 16.94 12.50
N LEU A 15 33.85 17.56 11.62
CA LEU A 15 33.37 18.61 10.71
C LEU A 15 32.35 18.08 9.70
N ASP A 16 32.57 16.90 9.11
CA ASP A 16 31.61 16.28 8.20
C ASP A 16 30.30 15.90 8.92
N ALA A 17 30.39 15.42 10.16
CA ALA A 17 29.23 15.16 11.00
C ALA A 17 28.45 16.46 11.30
N GLU A 18 29.15 17.56 11.66
CA GLU A 18 28.54 18.87 11.88
C GLU A 18 27.91 19.44 10.60
N ILE A 19 28.60 19.37 9.46
CA ILE A 19 28.07 19.77 8.15
C ILE A 19 26.83 18.95 7.80
N SER A 20 26.83 17.64 8.08
CA SER A 20 25.67 16.79 7.85
C SER A 20 24.49 17.20 8.74
N SER A 21 24.75 17.51 10.02
CA SER A 21 23.78 18.00 10.98
C SER A 21 23.17 19.33 10.54
N ILE A 22 24.00 20.33 10.24
CA ILE A 22 23.56 21.64 9.74
C ILE A 22 22.74 21.48 8.45
N ARG A 23 23.17 20.63 7.52
CA ARG A 23 22.40 20.34 6.30
C ARG A 23 21.06 19.69 6.60
N THR A 24 20.96 18.81 7.60
CA THR A 24 19.67 18.23 8.01
C THR A 24 18.77 19.27 8.65
N GLU A 25 19.31 20.17 9.48
CA GLU A 25 18.56 21.25 10.10
C GLU A 25 18.03 22.25 9.06
N ILE A 26 18.87 22.66 8.11
CA ILE A 26 18.45 23.53 7.00
C ILE A 26 17.31 22.88 6.22
N ARG A 27 17.40 21.58 5.93
CA ARG A 27 16.32 20.85 5.23
C ARG A 27 15.04 20.82 6.08
N ASN A 28 15.16 20.64 7.40
CA ASN A 28 14.02 20.64 8.32
C ASN A 28 13.36 22.02 8.38
N LEU A 29 14.12 23.09 8.53
CA LEU A 29 13.61 24.47 8.53
C LEU A 29 12.98 24.84 7.18
N GLN A 30 13.60 24.46 6.07
CA GLN A 30 13.01 24.66 4.74
C GLN A 30 11.71 23.89 4.55
N LYS A 31 11.64 22.64 5.04
CA LYS A 31 10.41 21.83 5.02
C LYS A 31 9.33 22.46 5.88
N HIS A 32 9.68 22.95 7.08
CA HIS A 32 8.74 23.61 7.98
C HIS A 32 8.21 24.92 7.39
N ARG A 33 9.08 25.77 6.84
CA ARG A 33 8.68 26.99 6.13
C ARG A 33 7.72 26.69 4.98
N ARG A 34 8.08 25.71 4.13
CA ARG A 34 7.21 25.30 3.02
C ARG A 34 5.85 24.84 3.53
N PHE A 35 5.82 24.01 4.57
CA PHE A 35 4.58 23.53 5.19
C PHE A 35 3.71 24.68 5.68
N LEU A 36 4.25 25.60 6.48
CA LEU A 36 3.51 26.77 6.98
C LEU A 36 3.01 27.66 5.85
N SER A 37 3.86 27.98 4.87
CA SER A 37 3.46 28.78 3.70
C SER A 37 2.34 28.11 2.92
N THR A 38 2.42 26.80 2.67
CA THR A 38 1.35 26.07 1.97
C THR A 38 0.06 26.03 2.78
N SER A 39 0.15 25.82 4.10
CA SER A 39 -1.02 25.80 4.99
C SER A 39 -1.72 27.15 5.01
N LEU A 40 -0.97 28.25 5.10
CA LEU A 40 -1.51 29.61 5.03
C LEU A 40 -2.16 29.90 3.67
N LEU A 41 -1.49 29.58 2.56
CA LEU A 41 -2.02 29.81 1.22
C LEU A 41 -3.21 28.91 0.87
N SER A 42 -3.34 27.77 1.54
CA SER A 42 -4.49 26.87 1.42
C SER A 42 -5.66 27.23 2.36
N SER A 43 -5.45 28.15 3.30
CA SER A 43 -6.49 28.58 4.24
C SER A 43 -7.59 29.34 3.50
N THR A 44 -8.84 28.93 3.70
CA THR A 44 -10.03 29.50 3.05
C THR A 44 -10.14 31.00 3.31
N HIS A 45 -9.97 31.43 4.57
CA HIS A 45 -10.02 32.84 4.95
C HIS A 45 -9.00 33.72 4.21
N ILE A 46 -7.79 33.21 3.98
CA ILE A 46 -6.73 33.93 3.28
C ILE A 46 -7.00 33.93 1.78
N GLN A 47 -7.47 32.82 1.22
CA GLN A 47 -7.88 32.75 -0.18
C GLN A 47 -9.03 33.70 -0.50
N ASP A 48 -10.06 33.76 0.34
CA ASP A 48 -11.22 34.65 0.16
C ASP A 48 -10.82 36.13 0.24
N ARG A 49 -9.91 36.48 1.16
CA ARG A 49 -9.32 37.83 1.24
C ARG A 49 -8.46 38.17 0.03
N LEU A 50 -7.62 37.25 -0.41
CA LEU A 50 -6.76 37.47 -1.58
C LEU A 50 -7.59 37.60 -2.86
N GLN A 51 -8.64 36.80 -3.03
CA GLN A 51 -9.56 36.88 -4.17
C GLN A 51 -10.38 38.17 -4.16
N SER A 52 -10.86 38.62 -3.00
CA SER A 52 -11.60 39.89 -2.90
C SER A 52 -10.71 41.11 -3.14
N GLN A 53 -9.46 41.08 -2.69
CA GLN A 53 -8.49 42.16 -2.91
C GLN A 53 -8.01 42.24 -4.38
N HIS A 54 -7.88 41.10 -5.06
CA HIS A 54 -7.56 41.04 -6.49
C HIS A 54 -8.64 41.64 -7.42
N ARG A 55 -9.90 41.75 -6.96
CA ARG A 55 -10.97 42.40 -7.74
C ARG A 55 -10.93 43.93 -7.71
N GLY A 56 -10.18 44.53 -6.78
CA GLY A 56 -10.20 45.98 -6.54
C GLY A 56 -8.95 46.76 -6.93
N GLN A 57 -7.78 46.12 -7.11
CA GLN A 57 -6.52 46.83 -7.40
C GLN A 57 -5.60 46.03 -8.32
N ASN A 58 -4.80 46.76 -9.12
CA ASN A 58 -3.76 46.24 -10.01
C ASN A 58 -2.91 45.17 -9.30
N SER A 59 -3.09 43.93 -9.74
CA SER A 59 -2.50 42.72 -9.15
C SER A 59 -1.00 42.83 -8.97
N ASN A 60 -0.52 42.55 -7.76
CA ASN A 60 0.89 42.36 -7.49
C ASN A 60 1.34 41.11 -8.28
N LYS A 61 2.06 41.31 -9.40
CA LYS A 61 2.34 40.28 -10.42
C LYS A 61 3.07 39.04 -9.86
N ASP A 62 3.76 39.19 -8.73
CA ASP A 62 4.53 38.13 -8.09
C ASP A 62 3.72 37.27 -7.10
N ILE A 63 2.61 37.80 -6.58
CA ILE A 63 1.74 37.08 -5.61
C ILE A 63 0.75 36.17 -6.35
N SER A 64 0.22 36.64 -7.49
CA SER A 64 -0.69 35.87 -8.34
C SER A 64 -0.20 34.46 -8.68
N PRO A 65 1.04 34.23 -9.17
CA PRO A 65 1.48 32.89 -9.55
C PRO A 65 1.59 31.93 -8.36
N LEU A 66 1.92 32.43 -7.16
CA LEU A 66 2.02 31.60 -5.96
C LEU A 66 0.62 31.17 -5.47
N VAL A 67 -0.34 32.09 -5.48
CA VAL A 67 -1.75 31.83 -5.14
C VAL A 67 -2.38 30.89 -6.16
N ASP A 68 -2.14 31.11 -7.46
CA ASP A 68 -2.62 30.25 -8.54
C ASP A 68 -1.99 28.84 -8.45
N ALA A 69 -0.70 28.75 -8.14
CA ALA A 69 -0.04 27.47 -7.91
C ALA A 69 -0.60 26.75 -6.68
N ALA A 70 -0.86 27.47 -5.59
CA ALA A 70 -1.49 26.91 -4.40
C ALA A 70 -2.92 26.41 -4.67
N GLY A 71 -3.72 27.18 -5.43
CA GLY A 71 -5.06 26.78 -5.86
C GLY A 71 -5.05 25.54 -6.76
N LYS A 72 -4.16 25.49 -7.76
CA LYS A 72 -3.96 24.29 -8.61
C LYS A 72 -3.52 23.08 -7.80
N HIS A 73 -2.64 23.27 -6.82
CA HIS A 73 -2.18 22.21 -5.93
C HIS A 73 -3.31 21.71 -5.03
N ALA A 74 -4.11 22.60 -4.45
CA ALA A 74 -5.28 22.25 -3.65
C ALA A 74 -6.31 21.46 -4.47
N ALA A 75 -6.63 21.90 -5.68
CA ALA A 75 -7.53 21.19 -6.59
C ALA A 75 -6.99 19.79 -6.95
N THR A 76 -5.68 19.67 -7.21
CA THR A 76 -5.04 18.39 -7.48
C THR A 76 -5.10 17.46 -6.26
N ASN A 77 -4.86 17.99 -5.06
CA ASN A 77 -4.94 17.23 -3.82
C ASN A 77 -6.37 16.76 -3.54
N PHE A 78 -7.37 17.62 -3.76
CA PHE A 78 -8.78 17.24 -3.62
C PHE A 78 -9.13 16.09 -4.56
N HIS A 79 -8.68 16.13 -5.82
CA HIS A 79 -8.88 15.04 -6.76
C HIS A 79 -8.18 13.74 -6.31
N ARG A 80 -6.98 13.84 -5.71
CA ARG A 80 -6.27 12.67 -5.16
C ARG A 80 -6.99 12.06 -3.96
N ILE A 81 -7.49 12.88 -3.05
CA ILE A 81 -8.26 12.44 -1.88
C ILE A 81 -9.59 11.81 -2.31
N GLY A 82 -10.34 12.48 -3.20
CA GLY A 82 -11.67 12.03 -3.61
C GLY A 82 -11.66 10.73 -4.41
N PHE A 83 -10.68 10.53 -5.29
CA PHE A 83 -10.63 9.33 -6.14
C PHE A 83 -9.67 8.26 -5.63
N SER A 84 -8.74 8.58 -4.72
CA SER A 84 -7.64 7.71 -4.23
C SER A 84 -6.72 7.16 -5.33
N THR A 85 -7.11 7.20 -6.59
CA THR A 85 -6.33 6.76 -7.73
C THR A 85 -6.38 7.80 -8.84
N THR A 86 -5.22 8.26 -9.25
CA THR A 86 -5.09 9.36 -10.22
C THR A 86 -4.06 9.00 -11.29
N ALA A 87 -4.29 9.48 -12.51
CA ALA A 87 -3.37 9.30 -13.62
C ALA A 87 -2.62 10.61 -13.90
N PHE A 88 -1.35 10.52 -14.27
CA PHE A 88 -0.52 11.67 -14.61
C PHE A 88 0.43 11.33 -15.77
N PRO A 89 0.76 12.31 -16.63
CA PRO A 89 1.78 12.11 -17.65
C PRO A 89 3.16 12.02 -17.00
N PHE A 90 3.99 11.08 -17.45
CA PHE A 90 5.36 10.92 -16.99
C PHE A 90 6.30 10.77 -18.18
N LYS A 91 7.41 11.53 -18.18
CA LYS A 91 8.44 11.42 -19.20
C LYS A 91 9.59 10.60 -18.64
N ASP A 92 9.94 9.50 -19.31
CA ASP A 92 11.08 8.68 -18.91
C ASP A 92 12.37 9.49 -19.10
N PRO A 93 13.18 9.70 -18.04
CA PRO A 93 14.43 10.44 -18.14
C PRO A 93 15.58 9.62 -18.76
N SER A 94 15.39 8.33 -19.04
CA SER A 94 16.47 7.48 -19.55
C SER A 94 16.95 7.91 -20.95
N PRO A 95 18.28 7.97 -21.17
CA PRO A 95 18.87 8.50 -22.41
C PRO A 95 18.77 7.54 -23.62
N ASN A 96 18.27 6.31 -23.43
CA ASN A 96 18.19 5.30 -24.48
C ASN A 96 16.76 5.22 -25.04
N PRO A 97 16.44 5.87 -26.17
CA PRO A 97 15.22 5.60 -26.94
C PRO A 97 15.33 4.26 -27.70
N SER A 98 15.84 3.23 -27.05
CA SER A 98 16.19 1.95 -27.67
C SER A 98 14.94 1.07 -27.83
N GLN A 99 14.18 1.36 -28.89
CA GLN A 99 13.64 0.41 -29.89
C GLN A 99 12.50 1.10 -30.66
N GLY A 100 12.86 1.72 -31.78
CA GLY A 100 12.07 1.67 -33.03
C GLY A 100 10.64 2.22 -33.06
N SER A 101 10.17 3.02 -32.09
CA SER A 101 8.88 3.70 -32.21
C SER A 101 9.07 5.21 -32.09
N ALA A 102 8.86 5.91 -33.20
CA ALA A 102 8.91 7.36 -33.38
C ALA A 102 7.81 8.11 -32.59
N GLY A 103 7.73 7.89 -31.28
CA GLY A 103 6.75 8.49 -30.39
C GLY A 103 7.30 8.55 -28.98
N ASN A 104 8.05 9.61 -28.69
CA ASN A 104 8.50 10.09 -27.38
C ASN A 104 8.02 9.29 -26.16
N ALA A 105 8.98 8.73 -25.43
CA ALA A 105 9.14 8.43 -23.99
C ALA A 105 8.07 8.91 -22.96
N ASN A 106 6.80 8.98 -23.33
CA ASN A 106 5.68 9.48 -22.54
C ASN A 106 4.93 8.29 -21.97
N LEU A 107 5.30 7.93 -20.75
CA LEU A 107 4.64 6.95 -19.91
C LEU A 107 3.36 7.55 -19.30
N LEU A 108 2.37 6.71 -19.09
CA LEU A 108 1.21 7.06 -18.28
C LEU A 108 1.48 6.57 -16.86
N GLY A 109 1.67 7.50 -15.93
CA GLY A 109 1.78 7.19 -14.51
C GLY A 109 0.40 7.05 -13.88
N VAL A 110 0.23 6.04 -13.04
CA VAL A 110 -0.92 5.85 -12.15
C VAL A 110 -0.41 5.93 -10.72
N ARG A 111 -1.01 6.79 -9.92
CA ARG A 111 -0.77 6.94 -8.49
C ARG A 111 -1.95 6.36 -7.73
N VAL A 112 -1.67 5.48 -6.76
CA VAL A 112 -2.66 4.90 -5.85
C VAL A 112 -2.31 5.33 -4.43
N ASP A 113 -3.18 6.14 -3.85
CA ASP A 113 -3.13 6.60 -2.47
C ASP A 113 -4.05 5.72 -1.62
N VAL A 114 -3.51 5.16 -0.53
CA VAL A 114 -4.26 4.34 0.44
C VAL A 114 -4.26 5.06 1.77
N CYS A 115 -5.45 5.30 2.32
CA CYS A 115 -5.63 5.90 3.65
C CYS A 115 -5.63 4.77 4.69
N GLY A 116 -4.84 4.93 5.75
CA GLY A 116 -4.87 4.04 6.91
C GLY A 116 -5.99 4.41 7.89
N ARG A 117 -6.16 3.57 8.92
CA ARG A 117 -7.13 3.79 10.01
C ARG A 117 -6.92 5.10 10.77
N ASP A 118 -5.69 5.60 10.85
CA ASP A 118 -5.34 6.87 11.51
C ASP A 118 -5.73 8.12 10.71
N GLY A 119 -6.40 7.94 9.56
CA GLY A 119 -6.78 9.03 8.66
C GLY A 119 -5.62 9.62 7.87
N ARG A 120 -4.42 9.05 7.98
CA ARG A 120 -3.25 9.47 7.21
C ARG A 120 -3.11 8.61 5.95
N TYR A 121 -2.56 9.23 4.92
CA TYR A 121 -2.24 8.51 3.68
C TYR A 121 -0.86 7.86 3.80
N ALA A 122 -0.80 6.57 3.53
CA ALA A 122 0.44 5.85 3.36
C ALA A 122 1.22 6.39 2.15
N GLN A 123 2.49 5.99 2.02
CA GLN A 123 3.28 6.34 0.84
C GLN A 123 2.55 5.87 -0.43
N PRO A 124 2.36 6.76 -1.43
CA PRO A 124 1.64 6.41 -2.64
C PRO A 124 2.36 5.32 -3.42
N TYR A 125 1.57 4.43 -4.01
CA TYR A 125 2.05 3.44 -4.96
C TYR A 125 1.97 3.98 -6.38
N TYR A 126 2.98 3.66 -7.18
CA TYR A 126 3.08 4.10 -8.56
C TYR A 126 3.10 2.91 -9.50
N VAL A 127 2.38 3.02 -10.61
CA VAL A 127 2.45 2.12 -11.76
C VAL A 127 2.67 2.95 -13.00
N LEU A 128 3.80 2.73 -13.68
CA LEU A 128 4.15 3.41 -14.92
C LEU A 128 3.80 2.49 -16.09
N LEU A 129 3.00 2.99 -17.02
CA LEU A 129 2.51 2.26 -18.18
C LEU A 129 3.14 2.80 -19.45
N LYS A 130 3.75 1.92 -20.24
CA LYS A 130 4.24 2.24 -21.58
C LYS A 130 3.15 2.01 -22.62
N LYS A 131 3.06 2.91 -23.60
CA LYS A 131 2.21 2.70 -24.77
C LYS A 131 2.91 1.75 -25.72
N VAL A 132 2.17 0.76 -26.22
CA VAL A 132 2.63 -0.21 -27.21
C VAL A 132 1.75 -0.06 -28.44
N ALA A 133 2.38 -0.01 -29.61
CA ALA A 133 1.65 0.02 -30.87
C ALA A 133 0.89 -1.30 -31.05
N GLY A 134 -0.44 -1.25 -31.10
CA GLY A 134 -1.26 -2.40 -31.49
C GLY A 134 -1.33 -2.54 -33.02
N LYS A 135 -1.65 -3.75 -33.50
CA LYS A 135 -2.12 -3.94 -34.88
C LYS A 135 -3.44 -3.15 -35.03
N GLU A 136 -3.52 -2.24 -36.00
CA GLU A 136 -4.63 -1.31 -36.29
C GLU A 136 -4.90 -0.19 -35.27
N LYS A 137 -4.11 0.90 -35.25
CA LYS A 137 -4.36 2.20 -34.54
C LYS A 137 -4.77 2.14 -33.05
N GLU A 138 -4.89 0.97 -32.44
CA GLU A 138 -5.27 0.77 -31.05
C GLU A 138 -4.07 1.07 -30.17
N LYS A 139 -4.20 2.12 -29.34
CA LYS A 139 -3.23 2.46 -28.32
C LYS A 139 -3.36 1.43 -27.19
N ARG A 140 -2.44 0.47 -27.16
CA ARG A 140 -2.35 -0.51 -26.07
C ARG A 140 -1.36 -0.03 -25.02
N VAL A 141 -1.53 -0.48 -23.78
CA VAL A 141 -0.62 -0.16 -22.67
C VAL A 141 -0.11 -1.43 -22.02
N ARG A 142 1.11 -1.35 -21.47
CA ARG A 142 1.77 -2.41 -20.69
C ARG A 142 2.45 -1.82 -19.47
N VAL A 143 2.60 -2.63 -18.43
CA VAL A 143 3.36 -2.21 -17.24
C VAL A 143 4.84 -2.07 -17.61
N HIS A 144 5.44 -0.94 -17.24
CA HIS A 144 6.86 -0.69 -17.42
C HIS A 144 7.61 -0.81 -16.10
N ARG A 145 7.18 -0.09 -15.07
CA ARG A 145 7.74 -0.13 -13.70
C ARG A 145 6.64 0.11 -12.68
N HIS A 146 6.82 -0.38 -11.46
CA HIS A 146 5.87 -0.15 -10.37
C HIS A 146 6.56 -0.18 -9.01
N THR A 147 5.89 0.37 -8.00
CA THR A 147 6.29 0.26 -6.58
C THR A 147 5.37 -0.68 -5.78
N ILE A 148 4.49 -1.42 -6.46
CA ILE A 148 3.57 -2.37 -5.84
C ILE A 148 4.34 -3.53 -5.20
N PRO A 149 4.02 -3.95 -3.96
CA PRO A 149 4.66 -5.09 -3.30
C PRO A 149 4.55 -6.40 -4.10
N ALA A 150 5.61 -7.20 -4.08
CA ALA A 150 5.75 -8.40 -4.92
C ALA A 150 4.70 -9.50 -4.66
N PHE A 151 4.10 -9.54 -3.47
CA PHE A 151 3.02 -10.50 -3.16
C PHE A 151 1.72 -10.21 -3.93
N ILE A 152 1.56 -9.00 -4.49
CA ILE A 152 0.48 -8.68 -5.42
C ILE A 152 0.99 -8.99 -6.83
N SER A 153 0.52 -10.10 -7.40
CA SER A 153 0.98 -10.57 -8.72
C SER A 153 0.45 -9.69 -9.87
N LEU A 154 1.15 -8.60 -10.17
CA LEU A 154 0.80 -7.73 -11.30
C LEU A 154 0.83 -8.45 -12.66
N ASP A 155 1.69 -9.45 -12.84
CA ASP A 155 1.75 -10.22 -14.10
C ASP A 155 0.43 -10.95 -14.39
N LYS A 156 -0.22 -11.48 -13.34
CA LYS A 156 -1.52 -12.13 -13.47
C LYS A 156 -2.59 -11.11 -13.85
N LEU A 157 -2.53 -9.92 -13.25
CA LEU A 157 -3.45 -8.82 -13.54
C LEU A 157 -3.22 -8.26 -14.95
N GLU A 158 -1.98 -8.15 -15.42
CA GLU A 158 -1.65 -7.71 -16.78
C GLU A 158 -2.22 -8.69 -17.81
N ARG A 159 -2.06 -10.01 -17.59
CA ARG A 159 -2.61 -11.04 -18.49
C ARG A 159 -4.14 -11.00 -18.59
N VAL A 160 -4.83 -10.69 -17.49
CA VAL A 160 -6.29 -10.65 -17.42
C VAL A 160 -6.84 -9.36 -18.01
N TYR A 161 -6.31 -8.21 -17.59
CA TYR A 161 -6.90 -6.89 -17.89
C TYR A 161 -6.19 -6.13 -19.01
N LEU A 162 -4.90 -6.39 -19.25
CA LEU A 162 -4.09 -5.73 -20.28
C LEU A 162 -3.53 -6.73 -21.31
N PRO A 163 -4.36 -7.62 -21.91
CA PRO A 163 -3.86 -8.61 -22.84
C PRO A 163 -3.19 -7.95 -24.06
N CYS A 164 -1.97 -8.39 -24.36
CA CYS A 164 -1.20 -7.93 -25.52
C CYS A 164 -0.94 -9.14 -26.44
N PRO A 165 -1.70 -9.29 -27.54
CA PRO A 165 -1.42 -10.34 -28.52
C PRO A 165 -0.13 -9.98 -29.27
N GLY A 166 0.94 -10.76 -29.05
CA GLY A 166 2.21 -10.57 -29.75
C GLY A 166 3.50 -10.92 -29.00
N LEU A 167 3.44 -11.46 -27.78
CA LEU A 167 4.63 -11.91 -27.03
C LEU A 167 4.50 -13.34 -26.47
N SER A 168 3.48 -14.09 -26.89
CA SER A 168 3.31 -15.50 -26.54
C SER A 168 3.49 -16.36 -27.79
N MET A 169 4.68 -16.30 -28.40
CA MET A 169 5.10 -17.21 -29.46
C MET A 169 6.63 -17.13 -29.63
N ASP A 170 7.40 -17.52 -28.61
CA ASP A 170 8.88 -17.66 -28.71
C ASP A 170 9.46 -18.54 -27.58
N THR A 171 8.75 -19.59 -27.17
CA THR A 171 9.34 -20.63 -26.27
C THR A 171 8.67 -21.99 -26.38
N ALA A 172 8.21 -22.37 -27.58
CA ALA A 172 7.67 -23.70 -27.84
C ALA A 172 7.93 -24.13 -29.29
N GLU A 173 9.21 -24.24 -29.64
CA GLU A 173 9.79 -25.09 -30.70
C GLU A 173 11.03 -25.67 -29.98
N ASP A 174 11.20 -26.97 -29.74
CA ASP A 174 11.04 -28.12 -30.63
C ASP A 174 10.45 -29.34 -29.91
N GLY A 175 9.59 -30.06 -30.61
CA GLY A 175 9.00 -31.31 -30.14
C GLY A 175 7.98 -31.83 -31.15
N ASP A 176 8.49 -32.23 -32.31
CA ASP A 176 7.77 -32.99 -33.33
C ASP A 176 7.17 -34.27 -32.72
N GLY A 177 5.90 -34.53 -33.03
CA GLY A 177 5.12 -35.58 -32.37
C GLY A 177 3.64 -35.44 -32.70
N ASP A 178 3.29 -35.86 -33.91
CA ASP A 178 1.93 -36.08 -34.40
C ASP A 178 1.10 -36.97 -33.44
N ASP A 179 -0.22 -36.84 -33.53
CA ASP A 179 -1.26 -37.66 -32.89
C ASP A 179 -1.65 -37.36 -31.43
N ALA A 180 -2.57 -36.40 -31.25
CA ALA A 180 -3.70 -36.55 -30.32
C ALA A 180 -4.82 -35.53 -30.62
N ALA A 181 -5.64 -35.84 -31.62
CA ALA A 181 -6.96 -35.27 -31.77
C ALA A 181 -7.89 -35.79 -30.65
N MET A 182 -8.02 -35.06 -29.54
CA MET A 182 -9.30 -34.97 -28.79
C MET A 182 -9.25 -33.90 -27.67
N MET A 183 -10.35 -33.14 -27.57
CA MET A 183 -10.74 -32.21 -26.49
C MET A 183 -10.42 -30.70 -26.65
N LYS A 184 -11.22 -30.00 -27.48
CA LYS A 184 -12.38 -29.15 -27.06
C LYS A 184 -12.56 -27.89 -27.97
N PRO A 185 -13.76 -27.73 -28.58
CA PRO A 185 -14.10 -26.65 -29.51
C PRO A 185 -14.54 -25.38 -28.78
N TRP A 186 -13.62 -24.73 -28.04
CA TRP A 186 -13.86 -23.39 -27.47
C TRP A 186 -12.89 -22.32 -27.98
N LYS A 187 -12.00 -22.70 -28.91
CA LYS A 187 -10.98 -21.85 -29.53
C LYS A 187 -11.53 -20.82 -30.55
N GLU A 188 -12.84 -20.55 -30.55
CA GLU A 188 -13.49 -19.61 -31.48
C GLU A 188 -14.02 -18.33 -30.80
N LYS A 189 -13.63 -18.05 -29.55
CA LYS A 189 -13.90 -16.76 -28.89
C LYS A 189 -12.64 -15.94 -28.62
N GLY A 190 -11.68 -16.01 -29.54
CA GLY A 190 -10.61 -15.03 -29.68
C GLY A 190 -11.11 -13.65 -30.16
N ARG A 191 -12.26 -13.17 -29.63
CA ARG A 191 -12.56 -11.73 -29.72
C ARG A 191 -11.42 -11.04 -29.01
N ARG A 192 -10.58 -10.34 -29.78
CA ARG A 192 -9.46 -9.50 -29.31
C ARG A 192 -9.90 -8.80 -28.02
N ARG A 193 -9.57 -9.34 -26.85
CA ARG A 193 -10.06 -8.80 -25.58
C ARG A 193 -9.55 -7.38 -25.49
N LYS A 194 -10.49 -6.43 -25.49
CA LYS A 194 -10.18 -5.02 -25.35
C LYS A 194 -9.50 -4.83 -24.01
N GLN A 195 -8.37 -4.12 -23.98
CA GLN A 195 -7.70 -3.82 -22.72
C GLN A 195 -8.64 -3.00 -21.81
N ASP A 196 -8.71 -3.37 -20.54
CA ASP A 196 -9.45 -2.67 -19.51
C ASP A 196 -8.48 -2.09 -18.47
N LEU A 197 -7.97 -0.90 -18.76
CA LEU A 197 -7.10 -0.17 -17.84
C LEU A 197 -7.83 0.19 -16.54
N ARG A 198 -9.12 0.53 -16.61
CA ARG A 198 -9.89 0.89 -15.41
C ARG A 198 -10.07 -0.32 -14.51
N GLY A 199 -10.38 -1.48 -15.08
CA GLY A 199 -10.44 -2.76 -14.38
C GLY A 199 -9.12 -3.13 -13.72
N PHE A 200 -8.00 -3.04 -14.47
CA PHE A 200 -6.66 -3.28 -13.95
C PHE A 200 -6.36 -2.40 -12.72
N VAL A 201 -6.54 -1.08 -12.86
CA VAL A 201 -6.22 -0.12 -11.80
C VAL A 201 -7.13 -0.31 -10.58
N ARG A 202 -8.43 -0.56 -10.81
CA ARG A 202 -9.39 -0.86 -9.74
C ARG A 202 -9.00 -2.11 -8.96
N GLU A 203 -8.51 -3.13 -9.65
CA GLU A 203 -8.08 -4.39 -9.06
C GLU A 203 -6.82 -4.22 -8.21
N VAL A 204 -5.80 -3.53 -8.75
CA VAL A 204 -4.58 -3.19 -8.01
C VAL A 204 -4.90 -2.39 -6.76
N ARG A 205 -5.77 -1.38 -6.87
CA ARG A 205 -6.24 -0.60 -5.71
C ARG A 205 -6.94 -1.51 -4.70
N ARG A 206 -7.82 -2.41 -5.15
CA ARG A 206 -8.55 -3.32 -4.26
C ARG A 206 -7.59 -4.18 -3.45
N GLU A 207 -6.59 -4.79 -4.08
CA GLU A 207 -5.60 -5.62 -3.37
C GLU A 207 -4.75 -4.81 -2.39
N LEU A 208 -4.33 -3.59 -2.75
CA LEU A 208 -3.59 -2.70 -1.85
C LEU A 208 -4.40 -2.27 -0.63
N VAL A 209 -5.66 -1.86 -0.85
CA VAL A 209 -6.57 -1.46 0.23
C VAL A 209 -6.88 -2.66 1.12
N ALA A 210 -7.16 -3.83 0.54
CA ALA A 210 -7.38 -5.07 1.29
C ALA A 210 -6.17 -5.49 2.12
N TRP A 211 -4.96 -5.29 1.62
CA TRP A 211 -3.74 -5.52 2.40
C TRP A 211 -3.59 -4.52 3.55
N GLN A 212 -3.82 -3.23 3.31
CA GLN A 212 -3.77 -2.23 4.37
C GLN A 212 -4.82 -2.49 5.46
N MET A 213 -6.06 -2.78 5.08
CA MET A 213 -7.12 -3.13 6.04
C MET A 213 -6.76 -4.34 6.90
N ARG A 214 -6.05 -5.33 6.36
CA ARG A 214 -5.59 -6.49 7.14
C ARG A 214 -4.47 -6.15 8.11
N ARG A 215 -3.57 -5.24 7.74
CA ARG A 215 -2.57 -4.70 8.67
C ARG A 215 -3.24 -3.91 9.79
N ASP A 216 -4.13 -2.99 9.42
CA ASP A 216 -4.87 -2.17 10.37
C ASP A 216 -5.72 -3.02 11.31
N ALA A 217 -6.32 -4.11 10.83
CA ALA A 217 -7.07 -5.05 11.67
C ALA A 217 -6.17 -5.82 12.65
N LEU A 218 -4.95 -6.18 12.23
CA LEU A 218 -3.98 -6.81 13.12
C LEU A 218 -3.50 -5.85 14.21
N ASP A 219 -3.22 -4.60 13.84
CA ASP A 219 -2.81 -3.56 14.78
C ASP A 219 -3.98 -3.24 15.76
N PHE A 220 -5.21 -3.13 15.25
CA PHE A 220 -6.41 -3.00 16.07
C PHE A 220 -6.60 -4.15 17.09
N LEU A 221 -6.36 -5.40 16.67
CA LEU A 221 -6.43 -6.54 17.58
C LEU A 221 -5.32 -6.50 18.64
N LYS A 222 -4.12 -6.06 18.29
CA LYS A 222 -3.03 -5.88 19.27
C LYS A 222 -3.34 -4.79 20.28
N GLU A 223 -3.88 -3.66 19.81
CA GLU A 223 -4.34 -2.55 20.66
C GLU A 223 -5.39 -3.06 21.65
N ARG A 224 -6.44 -3.76 21.18
CA ARG A 224 -7.47 -4.31 22.07
C ARG A 224 -6.93 -5.37 23.03
N LEU A 225 -5.96 -6.17 22.62
CA LEU A 225 -5.32 -7.15 23.52
C LEU A 225 -4.37 -6.50 24.52
N GLY A 226 -3.99 -5.23 24.35
CA GLY A 226 -2.96 -4.58 25.16
C GLY A 226 -1.55 -5.12 24.89
N LEU A 227 -1.33 -5.71 23.71
CA LEU A 227 -0.04 -6.28 23.28
C LEU A 227 0.88 -5.23 22.63
N GLU A 228 0.44 -3.98 22.51
CA GLU A 228 1.31 -2.89 22.08
C GLU A 228 2.20 -2.42 23.23
N GLY A 229 3.50 -2.71 23.10
CA GLY A 229 4.56 -2.17 23.95
C GLY A 229 5.61 -1.43 23.12
N SER A 230 5.66 -0.10 23.31
CA SER A 230 6.79 0.81 23.04
C SER A 230 7.01 1.33 21.61
N VAL A 231 6.45 2.52 21.34
CA VAL A 231 7.27 3.68 20.92
C VAL A 231 6.82 4.92 21.71
N GLY A 232 7.39 5.10 22.90
CA GLY A 232 7.53 6.44 23.49
C GLY A 232 6.41 7.00 24.36
N ASP A 233 5.76 6.20 25.21
CA ASP A 233 5.17 6.77 26.43
C ASP A 233 5.25 5.77 27.59
N THR A 234 6.25 5.96 28.44
CA THR A 234 6.39 5.27 29.73
C THR A 234 5.53 6.02 30.74
N THR A 235 4.21 5.95 30.59
CA THR A 235 3.29 6.49 31.59
C THR A 235 2.07 5.59 31.74
N VAL A 236 2.20 4.66 32.69
CA VAL A 236 1.15 4.20 33.60
C VAL A 236 -0.22 3.92 32.96
N GLN A 237 -0.40 2.70 32.44
CA GLN A 237 -1.67 1.96 32.54
C GLN A 237 -1.41 0.53 33.01
N GLN A 238 -0.82 0.40 34.20
CA GLN A 238 -1.05 -0.76 35.05
C GLN A 238 -2.38 -0.50 35.77
N GLY A 239 -3.51 -0.97 35.22
CA GLY A 239 -4.80 -0.68 35.85
C GLY A 239 -6.05 -1.25 35.19
N GLU A 240 -6.01 -1.59 33.90
CA GLU A 240 -7.09 -2.35 33.25
C GLU A 240 -6.54 -3.72 32.87
N GLY A 241 -7.14 -4.79 33.40
CA GLY A 241 -6.70 -6.15 33.12
C GLY A 241 -6.61 -6.37 31.62
N ARG A 242 -5.41 -6.69 31.12
CA ARG A 242 -5.20 -6.85 29.68
C ARG A 242 -6.15 -7.94 29.20
N LEU A 243 -6.90 -7.69 28.13
CA LEU A 243 -7.71 -8.72 27.50
C LEU A 243 -6.84 -9.91 27.05
N ALA A 244 -5.55 -9.69 26.80
CA ALA A 244 -4.56 -10.75 26.64
C ALA A 244 -4.52 -11.70 27.84
N ASP A 245 -4.46 -11.18 29.07
CA ASP A 245 -4.34 -11.98 30.29
C ASP A 245 -5.63 -12.76 30.56
N SER A 246 -6.80 -12.18 30.30
CA SER A 246 -8.09 -12.87 30.48
C SER A 246 -8.35 -13.95 29.43
N LEU A 247 -7.79 -13.81 28.23
CA LEU A 247 -7.88 -14.79 27.14
C LEU A 247 -6.68 -15.74 27.09
N GLY A 248 -5.66 -15.51 27.92
CA GLY A 248 -4.38 -16.22 27.92
C GLY A 248 -3.61 -16.10 26.60
N ILE A 249 -3.71 -14.97 25.89
CA ILE A 249 -3.04 -14.74 24.59
C ILE A 249 -1.70 -14.06 24.83
N ALA A 250 -0.60 -14.78 24.56
CA ALA A 250 0.77 -14.28 24.73
C ALA A 250 1.24 -13.40 23.56
N SER A 251 0.87 -13.73 22.31
CA SER A 251 1.29 -12.91 21.15
C SER A 251 0.35 -13.02 19.95
N LEU A 252 0.32 -11.95 19.15
CA LEU A 252 -0.38 -11.85 17.88
C LEU A 252 0.56 -11.25 16.81
N SER A 253 0.78 -11.98 15.72
CA SER A 253 1.67 -11.53 14.63
C SER A 253 1.19 -11.98 13.25
N SER A 254 1.66 -11.31 12.21
CA SER A 254 1.43 -11.76 10.83
C SER A 254 2.48 -12.81 10.47
N THR A 255 2.07 -13.88 9.79
CA THR A 255 2.99 -14.92 9.32
C THR A 255 3.81 -14.46 8.10
N ALA A 256 3.23 -13.58 7.28
CA ALA A 256 3.84 -13.11 6.04
C ALA A 256 3.58 -11.61 5.82
N LEU A 257 4.34 -11.01 4.89
CA LEU A 257 4.19 -9.59 4.53
C LEU A 257 2.81 -9.26 3.94
N ASP A 258 2.15 -10.25 3.36
CA ASP A 258 0.83 -10.08 2.76
C ASP A 258 -0.31 -9.99 3.79
N ALA A 259 -0.04 -10.24 5.07
CA ALA A 259 -1.03 -10.24 6.16
C ALA A 259 -2.28 -11.09 5.88
N ARG A 260 -2.16 -12.20 5.12
CA ARG A 260 -3.29 -13.14 4.93
C ARG A 260 -3.47 -14.08 6.11
N TYR A 261 -2.41 -14.34 6.84
CA TYR A 261 -2.40 -15.30 7.94
C TYR A 261 -1.94 -14.64 9.24
N PHE A 262 -2.81 -14.65 10.25
CA PHE A 262 -2.48 -14.19 11.58
C PHE A 262 -2.15 -15.38 12.46
N ARG A 263 -1.03 -15.28 13.17
CA ARG A 263 -0.55 -16.25 14.14
C ARG A 263 -0.88 -15.73 15.52
N LEU A 264 -1.67 -16.52 16.26
CA LEU A 264 -1.96 -16.33 17.67
C LEU A 264 -1.18 -17.38 18.46
N GLN A 265 -0.59 -16.96 19.57
CA GLN A 265 0.04 -17.83 20.54
C GLN A 265 -0.59 -17.58 21.89
N TRP A 266 -1.02 -18.65 22.55
CA TRP A 266 -1.51 -18.62 23.92
C TRP A 266 -0.38 -18.92 24.90
N GLU A 267 -0.56 -18.51 26.16
CA GLU A 267 0.38 -18.79 27.26
C GLU A 267 0.49 -20.29 27.55
N ASP A 268 -0.59 -21.04 27.31
CA ASP A 268 -0.64 -22.50 27.46
C ASP A 268 0.07 -23.27 26.32
N GLY A 269 0.75 -22.56 25.42
CA GLY A 269 1.47 -23.16 24.29
C GLY A 269 0.61 -23.44 23.05
N ARG A 270 -0.71 -23.19 23.09
CA ARG A 270 -1.55 -23.33 21.90
C ARG A 270 -1.15 -22.34 20.82
N LEU A 271 -1.29 -22.79 19.56
CA LEU A 271 -1.03 -21.98 18.38
C LEU A 271 -2.27 -21.94 17.50
N GLY A 272 -2.63 -20.73 17.09
CA GLY A 272 -3.78 -20.44 16.23
C GLY A 272 -3.31 -19.80 14.95
N LEU A 273 -3.79 -20.32 13.82
CA LEU A 273 -3.59 -19.73 12.51
C LEU A 273 -4.94 -19.33 11.94
N LEU A 274 -5.13 -18.03 11.76
CA LEU A 274 -6.31 -17.44 11.16
C LEU A 274 -5.99 -17.03 9.74
N ARG A 275 -6.84 -17.38 8.78
CA ARG A 275 -6.80 -16.85 7.43
C ARG A 275 -7.83 -15.73 7.30
N VAL A 276 -7.36 -14.53 6.95
CA VAL A 276 -8.20 -13.34 6.76
C VAL A 276 -8.39 -13.05 5.27
N SER A 277 -9.64 -12.81 4.91
CA SER A 277 -10.08 -12.50 3.56
C SER A 277 -9.78 -11.04 3.20
N ASN A 278 -9.91 -10.72 1.90
CA ASN A 278 -9.80 -9.34 1.44
C ASN A 278 -10.94 -8.42 1.93
N ALA A 279 -12.04 -9.00 2.45
CA ALA A 279 -13.17 -8.26 3.00
C ALA A 279 -13.05 -8.03 4.52
N GLY A 280 -11.96 -8.48 5.16
CA GLY A 280 -11.79 -8.36 6.61
C GLY A 280 -12.58 -9.41 7.40
N THR A 281 -12.90 -10.54 6.78
CA THR A 281 -13.53 -11.70 7.44
C THR A 281 -12.51 -12.81 7.69
N VAL A 282 -12.72 -13.62 8.74
CA VAL A 282 -11.92 -14.81 9.02
C VAL A 282 -12.47 -15.97 8.20
N ASP A 283 -11.81 -16.33 7.11
CA ASP A 283 -12.25 -17.42 6.23
C ASP A 283 -12.02 -18.80 6.86
N ARG A 284 -10.94 -18.93 7.65
CA ARG A 284 -10.54 -20.21 8.25
C ARG A 284 -9.74 -19.96 9.53
N ALA A 285 -10.00 -20.75 10.55
CA ALA A 285 -9.18 -20.83 11.75
C ALA A 285 -8.68 -22.26 11.93
N VAL A 286 -7.44 -22.41 12.36
CA VAL A 286 -6.86 -23.69 12.80
C VAL A 286 -6.20 -23.47 14.14
N VAL A 287 -6.51 -24.28 15.13
CA VAL A 287 -5.99 -24.15 16.49
C VAL A 287 -5.41 -25.49 16.91
N MET A 288 -4.12 -25.50 17.23
CA MET A 288 -3.40 -26.67 17.74
C MET A 288 -3.01 -26.44 19.18
N GLY A 289 -3.31 -27.41 20.03
CA GLY A 289 -2.80 -27.50 21.40
C GLY A 289 -2.20 -28.86 21.69
N ASP A 290 -1.85 -29.09 22.95
CA ASP A 290 -1.19 -30.32 23.40
C ASP A 290 -2.03 -31.59 23.17
N ALA A 291 -3.36 -31.47 23.29
CA ALA A 291 -4.32 -32.54 23.00
C ALA A 291 -4.71 -32.64 21.51
N GLY A 292 -3.97 -31.97 20.62
CA GLY A 292 -4.24 -31.90 19.20
C GLY A 292 -5.15 -30.74 18.78
N ARG A 293 -5.90 -30.93 17.69
CA ARG A 293 -6.65 -29.86 17.01
C ARG A 293 -7.94 -29.50 17.76
N ASN A 294 -8.08 -28.26 18.20
CA ASN A 294 -9.24 -27.79 18.95
C ASN A 294 -10.34 -27.23 18.03
N LYS A 295 -11.22 -28.11 17.54
CA LYS A 295 -12.34 -27.74 16.65
C LYS A 295 -13.34 -26.77 17.29
N GLY A 296 -13.50 -26.81 18.62
CA GLY A 296 -14.43 -25.92 19.33
C GLY A 296 -13.97 -24.47 19.31
N LEU A 297 -12.67 -24.23 19.54
CA LEU A 297 -12.09 -22.89 19.42
C LEU A 297 -12.09 -22.40 17.97
N GLU A 298 -11.80 -23.29 17.01
CA GLU A 298 -11.88 -22.96 15.58
C GLU A 298 -13.26 -22.46 15.18
N LEU A 299 -14.32 -23.13 15.62
CA LEU A 299 -15.69 -22.73 15.34
C LEU A 299 -16.04 -21.38 15.97
N ALA A 300 -15.56 -21.09 17.18
CA ALA A 300 -15.76 -19.79 17.83
C ALA A 300 -15.07 -18.65 17.07
N LEU A 301 -13.87 -18.89 16.55
CA LEU A 301 -13.09 -17.91 15.79
C LEU A 301 -13.73 -17.58 14.44
N THR A 302 -14.28 -18.58 13.74
CA THR A 302 -14.96 -18.42 12.44
C THR A 302 -16.46 -18.15 12.53
N GLY A 303 -17.07 -18.34 13.70
CA GLY A 303 -18.52 -18.24 13.90
C GLY A 303 -19.04 -16.79 13.96
N GLY A 304 -20.35 -16.66 14.14
CA GLY A 304 -21.01 -15.35 14.26
C GLY A 304 -21.03 -14.57 12.95
N ASP A 305 -20.64 -13.29 13.02
CA ASP A 305 -20.53 -12.35 11.90
C ASP A 305 -19.25 -12.54 11.06
N GLY A 306 -18.31 -13.38 11.53
CA GLY A 306 -17.07 -13.72 10.83
C GLY A 306 -16.08 -12.57 10.64
N ARG A 307 -16.37 -11.36 11.14
CA ARG A 307 -15.48 -10.20 11.04
C ARG A 307 -14.31 -10.34 11.99
N VAL A 308 -13.18 -9.71 11.62
CA VAL A 308 -11.98 -9.69 12.46
C VAL A 308 -12.17 -8.78 13.69
N GLU A 309 -12.95 -7.71 13.58
CA GLU A 309 -13.16 -6.72 14.66
C GLU A 309 -13.83 -7.32 15.91
N SER A 310 -14.79 -8.21 15.70
CA SER A 310 -15.58 -8.92 16.71
C SER A 310 -14.91 -10.21 17.21
N LEU A 311 -13.71 -10.54 16.71
CA LEU A 311 -13.02 -11.79 17.03
C LEU A 311 -12.75 -11.94 18.53
N LEU A 312 -12.30 -10.87 19.19
CA LEU A 312 -11.99 -10.89 20.62
C LEU A 312 -13.25 -11.00 21.48
N ASP A 313 -14.35 -10.38 21.05
CA ASP A 313 -15.63 -10.47 21.75
C ASP A 313 -16.17 -11.92 21.69
N ARG A 314 -16.05 -12.58 20.52
CA ARG A 314 -16.39 -14.01 20.36
C ARG A 314 -15.52 -14.94 21.21
N LEU A 315 -14.22 -14.65 21.31
CA LEU A 315 -13.32 -15.42 22.17
C LEU A 315 -13.66 -15.26 23.65
N THR A 316 -13.99 -14.05 24.07
CA THR A 316 -14.42 -13.76 25.45
C THR A 316 -15.70 -14.51 25.79
N GLU A 317 -16.70 -14.46 24.89
CA GLU A 317 -17.96 -15.19 25.07
C GLU A 317 -17.74 -16.71 25.16
N TRP A 318 -16.89 -17.25 24.29
CA TRP A 318 -16.57 -18.68 24.32
C TRP A 318 -15.81 -19.09 25.59
N SER A 319 -14.90 -18.25 26.08
CA SER A 319 -14.18 -18.49 27.34
C SER A 319 -15.15 -18.52 28.53
N SER A 320 -16.09 -17.56 28.57
CA SER A 320 -17.14 -17.48 29.59
C SER A 320 -18.04 -18.72 29.59
N ARG A 321 -18.49 -19.19 28.41
CA ARG A 321 -19.34 -20.40 28.28
C ARG A 321 -18.65 -21.70 28.73
N ARG A 322 -17.33 -21.71 28.81
CA ARG A 322 -16.55 -22.89 29.20
C ARG A 322 -16.07 -22.83 30.66
N GLY A 323 -16.22 -21.68 31.31
CA GLY A 323 -15.90 -21.44 32.73
C GLY A 323 -17.06 -21.75 33.69
N THR A 324 -18.25 -22.08 33.17
CA THR A 324 -19.40 -22.65 33.90
C THR A 324 -19.49 -24.16 33.66
#